data_AF-A0A2R5FWD6-F1
#
_entry.id   AF-A0A2R5FWD6-F1
#
_cell.length_a   1.000
_cell.length_b   1.000
_cell.length_c   1.000
_cell.angle_alpha   90.00
_cell.angle_beta   90.00
_cell.angle_gamma   90.00
#
_symmetry.space_group_name_H-M   'P 1'
#
loop_
_entity.id
_entity.type
_entity.pdbx_description
1 polymer ?
#
loop_
_entity_poly.entity_id
_entity_poly.type
_entity_poly.pdbx_seq_one_letter_code
_entity_poly.pdbx_strand_id
1 'polypeptide(L)'
;MGMALKNLASAMNNTQALEAAAIILGSEPTPIAIAYRAEQLEMLPQAVSDIRSVLAKPGCNWQEFWNVAQEYEVIKSDYWAELTTQETELIKTLENSSTQPRTIGIGSTVAHADPYRTLYLERGEVVDEVEGKVVVAWDHWCNELKKTQSYSREELRFWQGENQ
;
A
#
# COMPACT_ATOMS: atom_id res chain seq x y z
N MET A 1 -25.95 -26.03 13.63
CA MET A 1 -25.45 -24.64 13.65
C MET A 1 -26.45 -23.69 14.33
N GLY A 2 -26.87 -23.95 15.58
CA GLY A 2 -27.90 -23.12 16.25
C GLY A 2 -27.58 -22.71 17.69
N MET A 3 -26.62 -23.37 18.34
CA MET A 3 -26.23 -23.06 19.73
C MET A 3 -24.99 -22.17 19.84
N ALA A 4 -24.05 -22.25 18.90
CA ALA A 4 -22.86 -21.38 18.88
C ALA A 4 -23.21 -19.90 18.66
N LEU A 5 -24.20 -19.62 17.81
CA LEU A 5 -24.68 -18.25 17.55
C LEU A 5 -25.44 -17.65 18.73
N LYS A 6 -26.18 -18.47 19.50
CA LYS A 6 -26.91 -18.02 20.69
C LYS A 6 -25.96 -17.67 21.85
N ASN A 7 -24.85 -18.40 21.97
CA ASN A 7 -23.80 -18.08 22.94
C ASN A 7 -22.94 -16.87 22.53
N LEU A 8 -22.75 -16.63 21.23
CA LEU A 8 -22.15 -15.39 20.72
C LEU A 8 -23.08 -14.18 20.96
N ALA A 9 -24.39 -14.33 20.80
CA ALA A 9 -25.36 -13.27 21.09
C ALA A 9 -25.44 -12.91 22.59
N SER A 10 -25.19 -13.85 23.51
CA SER A 10 -25.04 -13.53 24.93
C SER A 10 -23.69 -12.88 25.29
N ALA A 11 -22.66 -13.04 24.45
CA ALA A 11 -21.40 -12.30 24.58
C ALA A 11 -21.49 -10.86 24.01
N MET A 12 -22.52 -10.52 23.23
CA MET A 12 -22.79 -9.17 22.72
C MET A 12 -23.19 -8.15 23.79
N ASN A 13 -23.22 -8.52 25.07
CA ASN A 13 -23.40 -7.57 26.18
C ASN A 13 -22.07 -7.21 26.88
N ASN A 14 -20.93 -7.45 26.22
CA ASN A 14 -19.60 -7.30 26.82
C ASN A 14 -18.79 -6.19 26.13
N THR A 15 -19.30 -4.96 26.23
CA THR A 15 -18.63 -3.74 25.71
C THR A 15 -17.15 -3.68 26.12
N GLN A 16 -16.82 -4.11 27.34
CA GLN A 16 -15.43 -4.21 27.81
C GLN A 16 -14.56 -5.19 27.02
N ALA A 17 -15.11 -6.30 26.52
CA ALA A 17 -14.36 -7.24 25.70
C ALA A 17 -14.07 -6.66 24.30
N LEU A 18 -15.03 -5.91 23.75
CA LEU A 18 -14.84 -5.19 22.49
C LEU A 18 -13.85 -4.04 22.65
N GLU A 19 -13.92 -3.29 23.75
CA GLU A 19 -12.96 -2.24 24.11
C GLU A 19 -11.55 -2.81 24.27
N ALA A 20 -11.40 -3.91 25.01
CA ALA A 20 -10.11 -4.56 25.20
C ALA A 20 -9.53 -5.06 23.86
N ALA A 21 -10.35 -5.72 23.03
CA ALA A 21 -9.93 -6.19 21.71
C ALA A 21 -9.53 -5.03 20.79
N ALA A 22 -10.31 -3.95 20.79
CA ALA A 22 -10.00 -2.73 20.05
C ALA A 22 -8.69 -2.08 20.48
N ILE A 23 -8.41 -2.01 21.78
CA ILE A 23 -7.14 -1.49 22.31
C ILE A 23 -5.97 -2.38 21.86
N ILE A 24 -6.11 -3.71 21.95
CA ILE A 24 -5.06 -4.65 21.58
C ILE A 24 -4.75 -4.58 20.07
N LEU A 25 -5.80 -4.48 19.24
CA LEU A 25 -5.67 -4.54 17.78
C LEU A 25 -5.48 -3.16 17.13
N GLY A 26 -5.67 -2.07 17.88
CA GLY A 26 -5.67 -0.71 17.37
C GLY A 26 -6.86 -0.42 16.44
N SER A 27 -8.05 -0.93 16.77
CA SER A 27 -9.28 -0.74 15.99
C SER A 27 -10.35 0.01 16.77
N GLU A 28 -11.49 0.30 16.14
CA GLU A 28 -12.69 0.72 16.86
C GLU A 28 -13.29 -0.46 17.65
N PRO A 29 -13.97 -0.22 18.79
CA PRO A 29 -14.61 -1.25 19.62
C PRO A 29 -15.92 -1.76 19.02
N THR A 30 -15.93 -1.99 17.70
CA THR A 30 -17.05 -2.59 16.98
C THR A 30 -16.64 -3.97 16.48
N PRO A 31 -17.54 -4.98 16.49
CA PRO A 31 -17.22 -6.32 16.03
C PRO A 31 -16.66 -6.35 14.60
N ILE A 32 -17.18 -5.48 13.73
CA ILE A 32 -16.77 -5.39 12.32
C ILE A 32 -15.35 -4.81 12.21
N ALA A 33 -15.05 -3.70 12.90
CA ALA A 33 -13.72 -3.11 12.86
C ALA A 33 -12.66 -4.03 13.46
N ILE A 34 -12.99 -4.74 14.55
CA ILE A 34 -12.13 -5.74 15.17
C ILE A 34 -11.87 -6.90 14.22
N ALA A 35 -12.91 -7.45 13.58
CA ALA A 35 -12.75 -8.55 12.63
C ALA A 35 -11.90 -8.14 11.42
N TYR A 36 -12.20 -6.99 10.82
CA TYR A 36 -11.44 -6.46 9.69
C TYR A 36 -9.97 -6.21 10.05
N ARG A 37 -9.71 -5.67 11.24
CA ARG A 37 -8.35 -5.45 11.73
C ARG A 37 -7.61 -6.76 12.01
N ALA A 38 -8.30 -7.75 12.57
CA ALA A 38 -7.73 -9.08 12.79
C ALA A 38 -7.33 -9.72 11.44
N GLU A 39 -8.19 -9.68 10.42
CA GLU A 39 -7.90 -10.17 9.07
C GLU A 39 -6.67 -9.48 8.45
N GLN A 40 -6.54 -8.16 8.62
CA GLN A 40 -5.34 -7.44 8.17
C GLN A 40 -4.06 -7.96 8.84
N LEU A 41 -4.11 -8.17 10.15
CA LEU A 41 -2.96 -8.64 10.93
C LEU A 41 -2.61 -10.10 10.69
N GLU A 42 -3.50 -10.92 10.11
CA GLU A 42 -3.15 -12.27 9.66
C GLU A 42 -2.06 -12.25 8.56
N MET A 43 -1.95 -11.16 7.80
CA MET A 43 -0.91 -10.98 6.79
C MET A 43 0.44 -10.56 7.39
N LEU A 44 0.49 -10.15 8.66
CA LEU A 44 1.69 -9.61 9.29
C LEU A 44 2.91 -10.56 9.23
N PRO A 45 2.80 -11.87 9.53
CA PRO A 45 3.94 -12.78 9.44
C PRO A 45 4.50 -12.88 8.01
N GLN A 46 3.62 -12.86 7.01
CA GLN A 46 4.02 -12.91 5.60
C GLN A 46 4.69 -11.60 5.19
N ALA A 47 4.10 -10.45 5.56
CA ALA A 47 4.67 -9.14 5.29
C ALA A 47 6.09 -8.98 5.84
N VAL A 48 6.30 -9.36 7.11
CA VAL A 48 7.62 -9.31 7.75
C VAL A 48 8.60 -10.27 7.05
N SER A 49 8.16 -11.47 6.69
CA SER A 49 8.98 -12.44 5.96
C SER A 49 9.44 -11.89 4.60
N ASP A 50 8.52 -11.32 3.82
CA ASP A 50 8.82 -10.81 2.49
C ASP A 50 9.73 -9.59 2.53
N ILE A 51 9.44 -8.65 3.43
CA ILE A 51 10.29 -7.46 3.65
C ILE A 51 11.71 -7.88 4.04
N ARG A 52 11.84 -8.79 5.02
CA ARG A 52 13.16 -9.30 5.43
C ARG A 52 13.89 -10.01 4.30
N SER A 53 13.16 -10.78 3.50
CA SER A 53 13.72 -11.47 2.34
C SER A 53 14.29 -10.49 1.31
N VAL A 54 13.66 -9.33 1.12
CA VAL A 54 14.20 -8.26 0.27
C VAL A 54 15.41 -7.60 0.91
N LEU A 55 15.32 -7.22 2.18
CA LEU A 55 16.41 -6.53 2.88
C LEU A 55 17.68 -7.40 3.02
N ALA A 56 17.52 -8.72 3.10
CA ALA A 56 18.63 -9.66 3.16
C ALA A 56 19.39 -9.82 1.83
N LYS A 57 18.83 -9.35 0.70
CA LYS A 57 19.51 -9.43 -0.60
C LYS A 57 20.72 -8.50 -0.62
N PRO A 58 21.91 -9.00 -1.01
CA PRO A 58 23.08 -8.14 -1.14
C PRO A 58 22.85 -7.10 -2.24
N GLY A 59 23.03 -5.82 -1.89
CA GLY A 59 22.81 -4.72 -2.83
C GLY A 59 21.34 -4.40 -3.09
N CYS A 60 20.43 -4.77 -2.16
CA CYS A 60 19.03 -4.38 -2.29
C CYS A 60 18.89 -2.87 -2.49
N ASN A 61 17.95 -2.48 -3.34
CA ASN A 61 17.68 -1.08 -3.60
C ASN A 61 16.28 -0.67 -3.12
N TRP A 62 16.03 0.63 -3.06
CA TRP A 62 14.75 1.17 -2.59
C TRP A 62 13.56 0.64 -3.40
N GLN A 63 13.69 0.49 -4.72
CA GLN A 63 12.60 0.04 -5.58
C GLN A 63 12.21 -1.41 -5.26
N GLU A 64 13.18 -2.29 -5.01
CA GLU A 64 12.91 -3.69 -4.65
C GLU A 64 12.17 -3.79 -3.31
N PHE A 65 12.57 -2.99 -2.32
CA PHE A 65 11.85 -2.89 -1.06
C PHE A 65 10.43 -2.33 -1.26
N TRP A 66 10.32 -1.19 -1.95
CA TRP A 66 9.06 -0.50 -2.18
C TRP A 66 8.05 -1.37 -2.93
N ASN A 67 8.52 -2.15 -3.92
CA ASN A 67 7.67 -3.05 -4.69
C ASN A 67 6.94 -4.08 -3.84
N VAL A 68 7.57 -4.54 -2.75
CA VAL A 68 6.97 -5.47 -1.78
C VAL A 68 6.20 -4.71 -0.71
N ALA A 69 6.76 -3.62 -0.18
CA ALA A 69 6.14 -2.85 0.91
C ALA A 69 4.79 -2.25 0.55
N GLN A 70 4.56 -1.88 -0.72
CA GLN A 70 3.28 -1.33 -1.19
C GLN A 70 2.11 -2.33 -1.07
N GLU A 71 2.37 -3.63 -1.14
CA GLU A 71 1.34 -4.67 -0.98
C GLU A 71 0.82 -4.72 0.47
N TYR A 72 1.64 -4.24 1.41
CA TYR A 72 1.39 -4.27 2.85
C TYR A 72 1.17 -2.87 3.45
N GLU A 73 0.91 -1.85 2.63
CA GLU A 73 0.79 -0.45 3.09
C GLU A 73 -0.28 -0.29 4.20
N VAL A 74 -1.36 -1.06 4.12
CA VAL A 74 -2.45 -1.07 5.11
C VAL A 74 -1.99 -1.48 6.51
N ILE A 75 -0.96 -2.33 6.61
CA ILE A 75 -0.38 -2.82 7.88
C ILE A 75 1.03 -2.30 8.11
N LYS A 76 1.35 -1.16 7.50
CA LYS A 76 2.69 -0.55 7.57
C LYS A 76 3.18 -0.34 8.98
N SER A 77 2.35 0.27 9.82
CA SER A 77 2.72 0.51 11.22
C SER A 77 3.02 -0.79 11.97
N ASP A 78 2.34 -1.88 11.61
CA ASP A 78 2.44 -3.17 12.29
C ASP A 78 3.73 -3.90 11.91
N TYR A 79 4.01 -4.05 10.62
CA TYR A 79 5.26 -4.69 10.21
C TYR A 79 6.47 -3.85 10.61
N TRP A 80 6.36 -2.52 10.64
CA TRP A 80 7.47 -1.66 11.04
C TRP A 80 7.86 -1.86 12.51
N ALA A 81 6.90 -2.22 13.37
CA ALA A 81 7.15 -2.52 14.77
C ALA A 81 7.89 -3.86 14.97
N GLU A 82 7.76 -4.79 14.03
CA GLU A 82 8.41 -6.11 14.04
C GLU A 82 9.82 -6.10 13.41
N LEU A 83 10.17 -5.03 12.69
CA LEU A 83 11.50 -4.84 12.11
C LEU A 83 12.50 -4.39 13.17
N THR A 84 13.73 -4.86 13.04
CA THR A 84 14.85 -4.44 13.89
C THR A 84 15.29 -3.01 13.57
N THR A 85 15.99 -2.37 14.51
CA THR A 85 16.59 -1.05 14.29
C THR A 85 17.50 -1.04 13.05
N GLN A 86 18.27 -2.11 12.83
CA GLN A 86 19.16 -2.22 11.67
C GLN A 86 18.37 -2.29 10.35
N GLU A 87 17.30 -3.08 10.29
CA GLU A 87 16.43 -3.19 9.11
C GLU A 87 15.76 -1.85 8.81
N THR A 88 15.25 -1.15 9.83
CA THR A 88 14.61 0.16 9.65
C THR A 88 15.60 1.27 9.25
N GLU A 89 16.84 1.24 9.76
CA GLU A 89 17.90 2.15 9.32
C GLU A 89 18.35 1.86 7.89
N LEU A 90 18.42 0.59 7.49
CA LEU A 90 18.69 0.20 6.11
C LEU A 90 17.61 0.75 5.18
N ILE A 91 16.33 0.53 5.49
CA ILE A 91 15.19 1.08 4.72
C ILE A 91 15.32 2.59 4.57
N LYS A 92 15.58 3.33 5.65
CA LYS A 92 15.75 4.80 5.60
C LYS A 92 16.95 5.22 4.75
N THR A 93 18.04 4.47 4.84
CA THR A 93 19.24 4.72 4.01
C THR A 93 18.96 4.50 2.53
N LEU A 94 18.25 3.41 2.19
CA LEU A 94 17.82 3.10 0.83
C LEU A 94 16.90 4.21 0.29
N GLU A 95 15.92 4.63 1.08
CA GLU A 95 15.01 5.73 0.75
C GLU A 95 15.79 7.03 0.47
N ASN A 96 16.78 7.33 1.32
CA ASN A 96 17.57 8.54 1.19
C ASN A 96 18.57 8.54 0.04
N SER A 97 19.05 7.35 -0.33
CA SER A 97 19.97 7.15 -1.44
C SER A 97 19.24 7.00 -2.78
N SER A 98 17.91 6.82 -2.76
CA SER A 98 17.11 6.75 -3.98
C SER A 98 17.02 8.11 -4.65
N THR A 99 17.51 8.19 -5.89
CA THR A 99 17.36 9.36 -6.78
C THR A 99 16.03 9.37 -7.52
N GLN A 100 15.17 8.37 -7.32
CA GLN A 100 13.85 8.36 -7.92
C GLN A 100 12.98 9.45 -7.27
N PRO A 101 12.15 10.16 -8.05
CA PRO A 101 11.26 11.16 -7.47
C PRO A 101 10.35 10.46 -6.46
N ARG A 102 10.49 10.85 -5.18
CA ARG A 102 9.75 10.28 -4.03
C ARG A 102 8.24 10.48 -4.11
N THR A 103 7.79 11.23 -5.12
CA THR A 103 6.42 11.60 -5.40
C THR A 103 6.24 11.62 -6.90
N ILE A 104 5.12 11.07 -7.39
CA ILE A 104 4.70 11.25 -8.78
C ILE A 104 4.69 12.77 -9.07
N GLY A 105 5.48 13.16 -10.07
CA GLY A 105 5.72 14.56 -10.46
C GLY A 105 6.19 14.64 -11.91
N ILE A 106 6.38 15.85 -12.42
CA ILE A 106 6.69 16.09 -13.83
C ILE A 106 7.87 15.22 -14.31
N GLY A 107 7.68 14.51 -15.42
CA GLY A 107 8.61 13.52 -16.00
C GLY A 107 8.46 12.09 -15.46
N SER A 108 7.57 11.85 -14.49
CA SER A 108 7.31 10.49 -13.98
C SER A 108 6.51 9.67 -14.99
N THR A 109 6.90 8.43 -15.23
CA THR A 109 6.08 7.46 -15.95
C THR A 109 5.14 6.74 -14.98
N VAL A 110 3.84 6.78 -15.25
CA VAL A 110 2.78 6.33 -14.35
C VAL A 110 1.81 5.35 -15.02
N ALA A 111 1.11 4.59 -14.18
CA ALA A 111 -0.03 3.76 -14.50
C ALA A 111 -1.20 4.14 -13.57
N HIS A 112 -2.42 3.72 -13.91
CA HIS A 112 -3.52 3.77 -12.96
C HIS A 112 -3.26 2.85 -11.75
N ALA A 113 -3.58 3.35 -10.55
CA ALA A 113 -3.51 2.57 -9.30
C ALA A 113 -4.73 1.64 -9.11
N ASP A 114 -5.84 1.92 -9.81
CA ASP A 114 -7.08 1.15 -9.71
C ASP A 114 -6.91 -0.29 -10.23
N PRO A 115 -7.16 -1.32 -9.39
CA PRO A 115 -7.06 -2.73 -9.77
C PRO A 115 -8.03 -3.15 -10.88
N TYR A 116 -9.15 -2.45 -11.11
CA TYR A 116 -10.08 -2.74 -12.21
C TYR A 116 -9.69 -2.07 -13.53
N ARG A 117 -8.83 -1.04 -13.50
CA ARG A 117 -8.22 -0.44 -14.69
C ARG A 117 -6.97 -1.18 -15.17
N THR A 118 -6.49 -2.18 -14.43
CA THR A 118 -5.33 -3.03 -14.79
C THR A 118 -5.52 -3.86 -16.05
N LEU A 119 -6.73 -3.94 -16.60
CA LEU A 119 -7.03 -4.59 -17.88
C LEU A 119 -6.51 -3.81 -19.10
N TYR A 120 -6.19 -2.53 -18.92
CA TYR A 120 -5.50 -1.73 -19.92
C TYR A 120 -4.12 -1.36 -19.37
N LEU A 121 -3.08 -1.92 -19.97
CA LEU A 121 -1.68 -1.55 -19.72
C LEU A 121 -1.45 -0.14 -20.27
N GLU A 122 -1.97 0.87 -19.57
CA GLU A 122 -1.91 2.26 -19.97
C GLU A 122 -0.70 2.93 -19.34
N ARG A 123 0.33 3.14 -20.15
CA ARG A 123 1.50 3.94 -19.80
C ARG A 123 1.19 5.41 -20.01
N GLY A 124 1.51 6.25 -19.03
CA GLY A 124 1.39 7.69 -19.14
C GLY A 124 2.62 8.41 -18.58
N GLU A 125 2.82 9.65 -19.03
CA GLU A 125 3.88 10.53 -18.53
C GLU A 125 3.25 11.77 -17.88
N VAL A 126 3.73 12.13 -16.69
CA VAL A 126 3.33 13.37 -16.03
C VAL A 126 3.99 14.54 -16.75
N VAL A 127 3.20 15.40 -17.38
CA VAL A 127 3.69 16.53 -18.16
C VAL A 127 3.57 17.87 -17.44
N ASP A 128 2.72 17.95 -16.42
CA ASP A 128 2.50 19.18 -15.65
C ASP A 128 2.00 18.88 -14.23
N GLU A 129 2.03 19.89 -13.35
CA GLU A 129 1.45 19.84 -12.02
C GLU A 129 0.63 21.10 -11.75
N VAL A 130 -0.67 20.93 -11.49
CA VAL A 130 -1.62 22.02 -11.30
C VAL A 130 -2.42 21.77 -10.01
N GLU A 131 -2.42 22.74 -9.10
CA GLU A 131 -3.17 22.69 -7.84
C GLU A 131 -2.91 21.43 -6.99
N GLY A 132 -1.67 20.92 -7.00
CA GLY A 132 -1.27 19.72 -6.24
C GLY A 132 -1.74 18.39 -6.87
N LYS A 133 -2.33 18.44 -8.07
CA LYS A 133 -2.65 17.29 -8.92
C LYS A 133 -1.66 17.19 -10.08
N VAL A 134 -1.39 15.97 -10.52
CA VAL A 134 -0.47 15.70 -11.62
C VAL A 134 -1.24 15.52 -12.92
N VAL A 135 -0.76 16.17 -13.97
CA VAL A 135 -1.34 16.15 -15.30
C VAL A 135 -0.63 15.09 -16.12
N VAL A 136 -1.35 14.03 -16.49
CA VAL A 136 -0.79 12.87 -17.19
C VAL A 136 -1.22 12.87 -18.65
N ALA A 137 -0.25 12.65 -19.54
CA ALA A 137 -0.47 12.34 -20.95
C ALA A 137 -0.33 10.82 -21.15
N TRP A 138 -1.40 10.15 -21.61
CA TRP A 138 -1.43 8.69 -21.78
C TRP A 138 -1.06 8.26 -23.21
N ASP A 139 -0.28 7.19 -23.34
CA ASP A 139 0.26 6.69 -24.63
C ASP A 139 -0.83 6.17 -25.59
N HIS A 140 -1.92 5.59 -25.09
CA HIS A 140 -3.00 5.02 -25.92
C HIS A 140 -3.86 6.09 -26.63
N TRP A 141 -3.58 7.38 -26.40
CA TRP A 141 -4.22 8.53 -27.06
C TRP A 141 -3.39 9.06 -28.24
N CYS A 142 -2.37 8.33 -28.71
CA CYS A 142 -1.37 8.83 -29.68
C CYS A 142 -1.93 9.41 -31.00
N ASN A 143 -3.21 9.19 -31.33
CA ASN A 143 -3.89 9.74 -32.51
C ASN A 143 -4.92 10.85 -32.24
N GLU A 144 -5.20 11.19 -30.99
CA GLU A 144 -6.09 12.31 -30.62
C GLU A 144 -5.31 13.35 -29.82
N LEU A 145 -5.08 14.52 -30.42
CA LEU A 145 -4.38 15.68 -29.86
C LEU A 145 -4.55 15.82 -28.33
N LYS A 146 -3.55 15.31 -27.59
CA LYS A 146 -3.23 15.51 -26.16
C LYS A 146 -4.44 15.82 -25.27
N LYS A 147 -5.25 14.80 -24.93
CA LYS A 147 -6.09 14.85 -23.74
C LYS A 147 -5.25 14.54 -22.52
N THR A 148 -4.63 15.56 -21.96
CA THR A 148 -4.03 15.48 -20.63
C THR A 148 -5.12 15.48 -19.57
N GLN A 149 -5.06 14.55 -18.62
CA GLN A 149 -6.01 14.47 -17.52
C GLN A 149 -5.28 14.71 -16.19
N SER A 150 -5.91 15.45 -15.29
CA SER A 150 -5.39 15.73 -13.96
C SER A 150 -5.83 14.65 -12.98
N TYR A 151 -4.88 14.08 -12.27
CA TYR A 151 -5.10 13.02 -11.28
C TYR A 151 -4.51 13.42 -9.93
N SER A 152 -5.13 12.93 -8.88
CA SER A 152 -4.53 12.90 -7.55
C SER A 152 -3.42 11.85 -7.54
N ARG A 153 -2.38 12.06 -6.73
CA ARG A 153 -1.23 11.15 -6.67
C ARG A 153 -1.62 9.73 -6.22
N GLU A 154 -2.70 9.61 -5.45
CA GLU A 154 -3.26 8.34 -4.95
C GLU A 154 -3.96 7.52 -6.06
N GLU A 155 -4.37 8.17 -7.15
CA GLU A 155 -5.04 7.53 -8.30
C GLU A 155 -4.05 6.91 -9.28
N LEU A 156 -2.76 7.12 -9.03
CA LEU A 156 -1.65 6.74 -9.89
C LEU A 156 -0.61 5.94 -9.12
N ARG A 157 0.12 5.12 -9.85
CA ARG A 157 1.31 4.41 -9.39
C ARG A 157 2.41 4.55 -10.42
N PHE A 158 3.66 4.34 -10.04
CA PHE A 158 4.73 4.29 -11.03
C PHE A 158 4.50 3.13 -12.01
N TRP A 159 4.73 3.40 -13.29
CA TRP A 159 4.66 2.38 -14.32
C TRP A 159 5.79 1.36 -14.13
N GLN A 160 5.44 0.09 -13.95
CA GLN A 160 6.42 -0.99 -13.67
C GLN A 160 6.91 -1.72 -14.94
N GLY A 161 6.52 -1.28 -16.15
CA GLY A 161 6.86 -1.98 -17.39
C GLY A 161 5.95 -3.18 -17.67
N GLU A 162 5.87 -3.60 -18.93
CA GLU A 162 5.50 -4.97 -19.25
C GLU A 162 6.69 -5.85 -18.82
N ASN A 163 6.44 -6.88 -18.02
CA ASN A 163 7.43 -7.83 -17.50
C ASN A 163 8.53 -8.14 -18.53
N GLN A 164 9.80 -7.95 -18.13
CA GLN A 164 10.93 -8.66 -18.74
C GLN A 164 10.88 -10.14 -18.36
#